data_AF-A0A7K3UBM1-F1
#
_entry.id   AF-A0A7K3UBM1-F1
#
_cell.length_a   1.000
_cell.length_b   1.000
_cell.length_c   1.000
_cell.angle_alpha   90.00
_cell.angle_beta   90.00
_cell.angle_gamma   90.00
#
_symmetry.space_group_name_H-M   'P 1'
#
loop_
_entity.id
_entity.type
_entity.pdbx_description
1 polymer ?
#
loop_
_entity_poly.entity_id
_entity_poly.type
_entity_poly.pdbx_seq_one_letter_code
_entity_poly.pdbx_strand_id
1 'polypeptide(L)'
;MDDSEADRASIMAVIRAETEAWLQRDFEALASHWVQSPQTRRMEAFASLGVRVDEGWDPIAARIKKIVERFPEKHAFEGRVRWEKVNIVVDANMAWVTFDQIGSDTGEDRKRQLRILHRIDGAWKIGCMVMMESSVEEARCSLIEVDADAKILWMNRLARERIRGHPGLVAAAGRLRARRRDRDVALREAVRLAFHELQSHRPLNIAPKQAWSVALGEDAAGIPLYCWVLLEDGKALVSFDDAETVVRRIASAREVFGLSPAQTRLARLIVDGHDLAAASDQLGVSVNTLRTQLQRIFDKTGVRSQAALVRALLSAGAPSK
;
A
#
# COMPACT_ATOMS: atom_id res chain seq x y z
N MET A 1 36.18 -16.41 -20.82
CA MET A 1 35.19 -15.92 -19.86
C MET A 1 34.21 -15.15 -20.72
N ASP A 2 32.97 -15.63 -20.80
CA ASP A 2 31.99 -15.24 -21.81
C ASP A 2 31.74 -13.72 -21.76
N ASP A 3 31.91 -13.00 -22.88
CA ASP A 3 31.70 -11.54 -22.96
C ASP A 3 30.30 -11.15 -22.41
N SER A 4 29.33 -12.08 -22.49
CA SER A 4 28.01 -11.92 -21.90
C SER A 4 28.03 -11.80 -20.36
N GLU A 5 28.89 -12.55 -19.67
CA GLU A 5 28.98 -12.52 -18.21
C GLU A 5 29.67 -11.24 -17.71
N ALA A 6 30.71 -10.79 -18.42
CA ALA A 6 31.38 -9.52 -18.15
C ALA A 6 30.45 -8.32 -18.34
N ASP A 7 29.60 -8.36 -19.38
CA ASP A 7 28.59 -7.33 -19.63
C ASP A 7 27.51 -7.32 -18.55
N ARG A 8 26.99 -8.49 -18.16
CA ARG A 8 26.03 -8.62 -17.07
C ARG A 8 26.58 -8.04 -15.77
N ALA A 9 27.83 -8.36 -15.41
CA ALA A 9 28.49 -7.82 -14.23
C ALA A 9 28.67 -6.30 -14.30
N SER A 10 29.11 -5.77 -15.45
CA SER A 10 29.30 -4.34 -15.67
C SER A 10 27.98 -3.56 -15.58
N ILE A 11 26.91 -4.09 -16.16
CA ILE A 11 25.57 -3.49 -16.08
C ILE A 11 25.08 -3.43 -14.63
N MET A 12 25.24 -4.52 -13.87
CA MET A 12 24.85 -4.53 -12.45
C MET A 12 25.72 -3.59 -11.61
N ALA A 13 27.00 -3.40 -11.96
CA ALA A 13 27.86 -2.42 -11.31
C ALA A 13 27.36 -0.98 -11.56
N VAL A 14 26.92 -0.65 -12.77
CA VAL A 14 26.32 0.67 -13.07
C VAL A 14 25.04 0.88 -12.27
N ILE A 15 24.14 -0.11 -12.23
CA ILE A 15 22.90 -0.02 -11.44
C ILE A 15 23.21 0.14 -9.94
N ARG A 16 24.24 -0.55 -9.42
CA ARG A 16 24.67 -0.43 -8.03
C ARG A 16 25.15 0.98 -7.72
N ALA A 17 26.10 1.48 -8.52
CA ALA A 17 26.70 2.79 -8.32
C ALA A 17 25.67 3.92 -8.45
N GLU A 18 24.73 3.81 -9.39
CA GLU A 18 23.63 4.76 -9.52
C GLU A 18 22.68 4.74 -8.32
N THR A 19 22.34 3.54 -7.82
CA THR A 19 21.50 3.38 -6.62
C THR A 19 22.21 3.92 -5.38
N GLU A 20 23.50 3.67 -5.23
CA GLU A 20 24.31 4.19 -4.13
C GLU A 20 24.42 5.72 -4.17
N ALA A 21 24.66 6.31 -5.34
CA ALA A 21 24.64 7.76 -5.52
C ALA A 21 23.27 8.36 -5.14
N TRP A 22 22.17 7.70 -5.50
CA TRP A 22 20.82 8.10 -5.05
C TRP A 22 20.67 8.09 -3.52
N LEU A 23 21.13 7.03 -2.86
CA LEU A 23 21.06 6.88 -1.40
C LEU A 23 21.98 7.88 -0.67
N GLN A 24 23.12 8.22 -1.27
CA GLN A 24 24.07 9.20 -0.73
C GLN A 24 23.70 10.65 -1.07
N ARG A 25 22.63 10.85 -1.84
CA ARG A 25 22.17 12.15 -2.34
C ARG A 25 23.24 12.87 -3.18
N ASP A 26 24.06 12.09 -3.88
CA ASP A 26 25.10 12.59 -4.77
C ASP A 26 24.54 12.71 -6.19
N PHE A 27 24.11 13.91 -6.54
CA PHE A 27 23.56 14.17 -7.87
C PHE A 27 24.58 13.97 -8.99
N GLU A 28 25.83 14.40 -8.80
CA GLU A 28 26.84 14.35 -9.87
C GLU A 28 27.28 12.91 -10.16
N ALA A 29 27.49 12.11 -9.11
CA ALA A 29 27.76 10.69 -9.26
C ALA A 29 26.58 9.98 -9.95
N LEU A 30 25.34 10.26 -9.52
CA LEU A 30 24.15 9.71 -10.16
C LEU A 30 24.08 10.09 -11.63
N ALA A 31 24.23 11.38 -11.95
CA ALA A 31 24.17 11.92 -13.30
C ALA A 31 25.21 11.30 -14.26
N SER A 32 26.36 10.87 -13.74
CA SER A 32 27.41 10.25 -14.54
C SER A 32 26.97 8.91 -15.17
N HIS A 33 26.03 8.20 -14.53
CA HIS A 33 25.53 6.90 -14.96
C HIS A 33 24.37 6.98 -15.97
N TRP A 34 23.88 8.17 -16.27
CA TRP A 34 22.76 8.39 -17.18
C TRP A 34 23.21 8.92 -18.54
N VAL A 35 22.44 8.58 -19.57
CA VAL A 35 22.56 9.22 -20.88
C VAL A 35 22.04 10.65 -20.75
N GLN A 36 22.84 11.64 -21.12
CA GLN A 36 22.46 13.06 -21.04
C GLN A 36 21.89 13.51 -22.39
N SER A 37 20.69 13.02 -22.71
CA SER A 37 20.04 13.22 -24.02
C SER A 37 18.54 13.56 -23.89
N PRO A 38 17.95 14.27 -24.87
CA PRO A 38 16.49 14.44 -24.98
C PRO A 38 15.70 13.13 -25.10
N GLN A 39 16.37 12.03 -25.52
CA GLN A 39 15.75 10.71 -25.63
C GLN A 39 15.62 9.98 -24.28
N THR A 40 16.30 10.46 -23.25
CA THR A 40 16.29 9.84 -21.91
C THR A 40 14.87 9.82 -21.36
N ARG A 41 14.49 8.74 -20.68
CA ARG A 41 13.16 8.61 -20.07
C ARG A 41 13.26 8.16 -18.62
N ARG A 42 12.48 8.79 -17.76
CA ARG A 42 12.22 8.32 -16.39
C ARG A 42 10.72 8.27 -16.16
N MET A 43 10.22 7.06 -15.95
CA MET A 43 8.81 6.75 -15.77
C MET A 43 8.62 6.11 -14.41
N GLU A 44 7.72 6.66 -13.60
CA GLU A 44 7.52 6.22 -12.24
C GLU A 44 6.02 6.09 -11.95
N ALA A 45 5.65 4.98 -11.32
CA ALA A 45 4.33 4.77 -10.75
C ALA A 45 4.48 4.60 -9.24
N PHE A 46 3.97 5.57 -8.49
CA PHE A 46 3.91 5.52 -7.03
C PHE A 46 2.49 5.20 -6.60
N ALA A 47 2.35 4.37 -5.57
CA ALA A 47 1.03 4.00 -5.05
C ALA A 47 0.27 5.24 -4.52
N SER A 48 1.00 6.23 -4.02
CA SER A 48 0.47 7.46 -3.41
C SER A 48 0.44 8.68 -4.32
N LEU A 49 1.32 8.76 -5.33
CA LEU A 49 1.50 9.94 -6.18
C LEU A 49 1.08 9.72 -7.64
N GLY A 50 0.64 8.51 -7.99
CA GLY A 50 0.22 8.17 -9.35
C GLY A 50 1.40 8.01 -10.32
N VAL A 51 1.12 8.22 -11.61
CA VAL A 51 2.11 8.05 -12.68
C VAL A 51 2.77 9.38 -13.03
N ARG A 52 4.08 9.36 -13.23
CA ARG A 52 4.85 10.47 -13.77
C ARG A 52 5.81 10.00 -14.85
N VAL A 53 5.95 10.81 -15.89
CA VAL A 53 6.88 10.60 -17.00
C VAL A 53 7.67 11.88 -17.20
N ASP A 54 8.98 11.80 -17.01
CA ASP A 54 9.93 12.86 -17.33
C ASP A 54 10.64 12.51 -18.65
N GLU A 55 10.60 13.44 -19.61
CA GLU A 55 11.15 13.27 -20.96
C GLU A 55 12.38 14.15 -21.17
N GLY A 56 13.51 13.51 -21.45
CA GLY A 56 14.81 14.16 -21.61
C GLY A 56 15.58 14.33 -20.30
N TRP A 57 16.90 14.47 -20.42
CA TRP A 57 17.79 14.56 -19.27
C TRP A 57 17.57 15.83 -18.43
N ASP A 58 17.38 17.01 -19.04
CA ASP A 58 17.30 18.26 -18.28
C ASP A 58 16.13 18.29 -17.28
N PRO A 59 14.89 17.89 -17.64
CA PRO A 59 13.79 17.78 -16.67
C PRO A 59 14.07 16.74 -15.57
N ILE A 60 14.66 15.59 -15.92
CA ILE A 60 15.04 14.54 -14.97
C ILE A 60 16.05 15.10 -13.97
N ALA A 61 17.12 15.73 -14.45
CA ALA A 61 18.19 16.29 -13.64
C ALA A 61 17.67 17.38 -12.70
N ALA A 62 16.88 18.33 -13.21
CA ALA A 62 16.28 19.40 -12.41
C ALA A 62 15.41 18.84 -11.28
N ARG A 63 14.68 17.75 -11.53
CA ARG A 63 13.86 17.07 -10.51
C ARG A 63 14.70 16.34 -9.47
N ILE A 64 15.73 15.60 -9.88
CA ILE A 64 16.61 14.88 -8.95
C ILE A 64 17.29 15.88 -8.01
N LYS A 65 17.79 17.01 -8.52
CA LYS A 65 18.36 18.09 -7.70
C LYS A 65 17.38 18.57 -6.63
N LYS A 66 16.13 18.87 -7.00
CA LYS A 66 15.08 19.27 -6.04
C LYS A 66 14.80 18.20 -4.99
N ILE A 67 14.82 16.92 -5.35
CA ILE A 67 14.61 15.82 -4.39
C ILE A 67 15.77 15.73 -3.42
N VAL A 68 17.00 15.78 -3.92
CA VAL A 68 18.24 15.78 -3.13
C VAL A 68 18.27 16.94 -2.14
N GLU A 69 17.91 18.15 -2.58
CA GLU A 69 17.83 19.34 -1.73
C GLU A 69 16.74 19.22 -0.65
N ARG A 70 15.57 18.68 -1.03
CA ARG A 70 14.41 18.60 -0.14
C ARG A 70 14.53 17.46 0.89
N PHE A 71 15.21 16.37 0.53
CA PHE A 71 15.34 15.16 1.34
C PHE A 71 16.82 14.77 1.47
N PRO A 72 17.58 15.46 2.34
CA PRO A 72 19.04 15.33 2.41
C PRO A 72 19.53 14.09 3.17
N GLU A 73 18.62 13.31 3.77
CA GLU A 73 18.97 12.12 4.54
C GLU A 73 19.65 11.08 3.65
N LYS A 74 20.77 10.54 4.15
CA LYS A 74 21.63 9.58 3.45
C LYS A 74 21.51 8.19 4.05
N HIS A 75 21.68 7.18 3.22
CA HIS A 75 21.58 5.78 3.63
C HIS A 75 22.71 4.93 3.03
N ALA A 76 23.20 3.95 3.79
CA ALA A 76 24.12 2.96 3.27
C ALA A 76 23.41 2.00 2.31
N PHE A 77 24.14 1.50 1.31
CA PHE A 77 23.63 0.44 0.45
C PHE A 77 23.67 -0.91 1.19
N GLU A 78 24.81 -1.23 1.83
CA GLU A 78 25.02 -2.49 2.54
C GLU A 78 24.00 -2.69 3.67
N GLY A 79 23.43 -3.89 3.74
CA GLY A 79 22.46 -4.26 4.76
C GLY A 79 21.09 -3.61 4.59
N ARG A 80 20.91 -2.70 3.63
CA ARG A 80 19.64 -2.01 3.36
C ARG A 80 19.03 -2.42 2.04
N VAL A 81 19.79 -2.33 0.96
CA VAL A 81 19.28 -2.60 -0.39
C VAL A 81 19.59 -4.03 -0.81
N ARG A 82 18.58 -4.70 -1.36
CA ARG A 82 18.71 -6.02 -1.97
C ARG A 82 17.93 -6.08 -3.27
N TRP A 83 18.41 -6.90 -4.21
CA TRP A 83 17.75 -7.12 -5.49
C TRP A 83 17.30 -8.58 -5.59
N GLU A 84 16.07 -8.77 -6.09
CA GLU A 84 15.49 -10.08 -6.37
C GLU A 84 15.03 -10.16 -7.83
N LYS A 85 14.87 -11.39 -8.34
CA LYS A 85 14.35 -11.67 -9.69
C LYS A 85 15.04 -10.88 -10.80
N VAL A 86 16.36 -10.72 -10.68
CA VAL A 86 17.18 -10.02 -11.66
C VAL A 86 17.18 -10.81 -12.96
N ASN A 87 16.77 -10.16 -14.04
CA ASN A 87 16.87 -10.68 -15.39
C ASN A 87 17.54 -9.62 -16.27
N ILE A 88 18.56 -10.05 -17.02
CA ILE A 88 19.39 -9.18 -17.86
C ILE A 88 19.43 -9.78 -19.25
N VAL A 89 19.14 -8.96 -20.25
CA VAL A 89 19.30 -9.27 -21.66
C VAL A 89 20.20 -8.21 -22.28
N VAL A 90 21.23 -8.68 -22.97
CA VAL A 90 22.24 -7.85 -23.63
C VAL A 90 22.21 -8.19 -25.12
N ASP A 91 22.17 -7.16 -25.95
CA ASP A 91 22.29 -7.28 -27.40
C ASP A 91 23.14 -6.11 -27.94
N ALA A 92 24.35 -6.44 -28.38
CA ALA A 92 25.36 -5.49 -28.85
C ALA A 92 25.57 -4.31 -27.89
N ASN A 93 25.16 -3.10 -28.30
CA ASN A 93 25.36 -1.86 -27.55
C ASN A 93 24.13 -1.46 -26.72
N MET A 94 23.17 -2.36 -26.53
CA MET A 94 21.97 -2.13 -25.74
C MET A 94 21.76 -3.28 -24.75
N ALA A 95 21.23 -2.97 -23.58
CA ALA A 95 20.77 -3.97 -22.64
C ALA A 95 19.46 -3.52 -22.01
N TRP A 96 18.65 -4.49 -21.59
CA TRP A 96 17.55 -4.23 -20.69
C TRP A 96 17.63 -5.15 -19.47
N VAL A 97 17.26 -4.60 -18.32
CA VAL A 97 17.33 -5.26 -17.01
C VAL A 97 16.01 -5.08 -16.30
N THR A 98 15.48 -6.16 -15.74
CA THR A 98 14.33 -6.13 -14.84
C THR A 98 14.69 -6.73 -13.49
N PHE A 99 14.24 -6.12 -12.40
CA PHE A 99 14.51 -6.59 -11.04
C PHE A 99 13.52 -6.01 -10.04
N ASP A 100 13.33 -6.71 -8.92
CA ASP A 100 12.67 -6.18 -7.74
C ASP A 100 13.76 -5.58 -6.83
N GLN A 101 13.69 -4.28 -6.55
CA GLN A 101 14.54 -3.60 -5.58
C GLN A 101 13.83 -3.46 -4.25
N ILE A 102 14.54 -3.84 -3.18
CA ILE A 102 14.02 -3.76 -1.83
C ILE A 102 14.80 -2.75 -0.99
N GLY A 103 14.09 -1.94 -0.20
CA GLY A 103 14.63 -1.14 0.90
C GLY A 103 15.28 0.20 0.55
N SER A 104 14.98 0.80 -0.60
CA SER A 104 15.60 2.07 -1.00
C SER A 104 15.20 3.30 -0.16
N ASP A 105 13.91 3.53 0.06
CA ASP A 105 13.40 4.71 0.76
C ASP A 105 13.05 4.41 2.23
N THR A 106 12.32 3.34 2.52
CA THR A 106 11.84 3.03 3.89
C THR A 106 12.63 1.89 4.55
N GLY A 107 13.43 1.16 3.77
CA GLY A 107 14.12 -0.05 4.22
C GLY A 107 13.32 -1.35 4.02
N GLU A 108 12.01 -1.26 3.77
CA GLU A 108 11.14 -2.42 3.49
C GLU A 108 10.41 -2.30 2.14
N ASP A 109 10.27 -1.09 1.59
CA ASP A 109 10.51 -0.77 0.19
C ASP A 109 10.36 -1.84 -0.86
N ARG A 110 9.30 -1.97 -1.66
CA ARG A 110 9.43 -2.79 -2.90
C ARG A 110 9.19 -1.98 -4.15
N LYS A 111 10.17 -1.95 -5.04
CA LYS A 111 10.10 -1.29 -6.34
C LYS A 111 10.44 -2.26 -7.46
N ARG A 112 9.49 -2.50 -8.37
CA ARG A 112 9.73 -3.26 -9.60
C ARG A 112 10.33 -2.33 -10.64
N GLN A 113 11.49 -2.68 -11.16
CA GLN A 113 12.26 -1.78 -12.01
C GLN A 113 12.55 -2.40 -13.36
N LEU A 114 12.49 -1.57 -14.39
CA LEU A 114 13.06 -1.83 -15.71
C LEU A 114 14.09 -0.74 -16.01
N ARG A 115 15.24 -1.14 -16.54
CA ARG A 115 16.29 -0.24 -17.00
C ARG A 115 16.65 -0.62 -18.44
N ILE A 116 16.74 0.37 -19.32
CA ILE A 116 17.38 0.20 -20.63
C ILE A 116 18.69 0.96 -20.59
N LEU A 117 19.78 0.27 -20.90
CA LEU A 117 21.12 0.81 -20.91
C LEU A 117 21.67 0.81 -22.34
N HIS A 118 22.46 1.83 -22.66
CA HIS A 118 23.23 1.93 -23.90
C HIS A 118 24.71 1.92 -23.57
N ARG A 119 25.51 1.23 -24.39
CA ARG A 119 26.97 1.35 -24.34
C ARG A 119 27.39 2.58 -25.15
N ILE A 120 27.95 3.58 -24.48
CA ILE A 120 28.44 4.84 -25.05
C ILE A 120 29.90 4.99 -24.63
N ASP A 121 30.80 5.15 -25.61
CA ASP A 121 32.25 5.27 -25.39
C ASP A 121 32.82 4.16 -24.49
N GLY A 122 32.33 2.93 -24.69
CA GLY A 122 32.76 1.75 -23.94
C GLY A 122 32.13 1.58 -22.55
N ALA A 123 31.32 2.53 -22.08
CA ALA A 123 30.65 2.48 -20.79
C ALA A 123 29.13 2.30 -20.92
N TRP A 124 28.54 1.49 -20.05
CA TRP A 124 27.08 1.36 -19.96
C TRP A 124 26.47 2.58 -19.26
N LYS A 125 25.43 3.16 -19.85
CA LYS A 125 24.67 4.28 -19.31
C LYS A 125 23.17 4.06 -19.40
N ILE A 126 22.43 4.49 -18.39
CA ILE A 126 20.98 4.36 -18.31
C ILE A 126 20.32 5.37 -19.25
N GLY A 127 19.61 4.89 -20.27
CA GLY A 127 18.81 5.71 -21.17
C GLY A 127 17.33 5.73 -20.79
N CYS A 128 16.82 4.64 -20.22
CA CYS A 128 15.43 4.56 -19.76
C CYS A 128 15.34 3.91 -18.38
N MET A 129 14.50 4.49 -17.55
CA MET A 129 14.19 4.04 -16.21
C MET A 129 12.67 3.92 -16.06
N VAL A 130 12.17 2.71 -15.76
CA VAL A 130 10.80 2.51 -15.29
C VAL A 130 10.86 1.99 -13.86
N MET A 131 10.03 2.54 -12.98
CA MET A 131 9.91 2.10 -11.59
C MET A 131 8.43 2.05 -11.19
N MET A 132 8.01 0.95 -10.59
CA MET A 132 6.68 0.77 -10.03
C MET A 132 6.81 0.39 -8.56
N GLU A 133 6.32 1.25 -7.67
CA GLU A 133 6.27 1.00 -6.24
C GLU A 133 5.16 0.00 -5.90
N SER A 134 5.43 -0.92 -4.98
CA SER A 134 4.49 -1.88 -4.44
C SER A 134 4.35 -1.64 -2.94
N SER A 135 3.22 -1.09 -2.52
CA SER A 135 2.92 -0.75 -1.11
C SER A 135 2.54 -1.96 -0.26
N VAL A 136 2.25 -3.10 -0.90
CA VAL A 136 1.65 -4.28 -0.25
C VAL A 136 2.57 -4.91 0.79
N GLU A 137 3.89 -4.86 0.59
CA GLU A 137 4.83 -5.51 1.52
C GLU A 137 5.17 -4.65 2.74
N GLU A 138 4.95 -3.34 2.65
CA GLU A 138 5.30 -2.34 3.67
C GLU A 138 4.12 -1.91 4.53
N ALA A 139 2.94 -2.48 4.28
CA ALA A 139 1.74 -2.09 4.97
C ALA A 139 1.90 -2.30 6.48
N ARG A 140 1.60 -1.26 7.25
CA ARG A 140 1.61 -1.27 8.73
C ARG A 140 0.43 -2.03 9.33
N CYS A 141 -0.34 -2.73 8.51
CA CYS A 141 -1.49 -3.54 8.89
C CYS A 141 -1.27 -5.02 8.49
N SER A 142 -2.14 -5.90 8.99
CA SER A 142 -2.08 -7.30 8.63
C SER A 142 -2.63 -7.50 7.22
N LEU A 143 -1.81 -7.98 6.28
CA LEU A 143 -2.22 -8.26 4.90
C LEU A 143 -2.07 -9.74 4.53
N ILE A 144 -3.11 -10.27 3.90
CA ILE A 144 -3.17 -11.62 3.34
C ILE A 144 -3.53 -11.53 1.86
N GLU A 145 -2.68 -12.05 0.98
CA GLU A 145 -3.01 -12.23 -0.43
C GLU A 145 -3.80 -13.53 -0.63
N VAL A 146 -4.90 -13.44 -1.37
CA VAL A 146 -5.78 -14.59 -1.63
C VAL A 146 -6.13 -14.74 -3.10
N ASP A 147 -6.43 -15.97 -3.53
CA ASP A 147 -7.06 -16.24 -4.83
C ASP A 147 -8.60 -16.09 -4.77
N ALA A 148 -9.27 -16.32 -5.91
CA ALA A 148 -10.73 -16.21 -6.05
C ALA A 148 -11.53 -17.13 -5.11
N ASP A 149 -10.84 -18.13 -4.58
CA ASP A 149 -11.33 -19.20 -3.73
C ASP A 149 -10.97 -18.97 -2.25
N ALA A 150 -10.41 -17.80 -1.93
CA ALA A 150 -9.83 -17.43 -0.64
C ALA A 150 -8.66 -18.33 -0.19
N LYS A 151 -7.97 -19.01 -1.12
CA LYS A 151 -6.70 -19.70 -0.83
C LYS A 151 -5.64 -18.66 -0.52
N ILE A 152 -4.91 -18.87 0.57
CA ILE A 152 -3.85 -17.96 0.99
C ILE A 152 -2.65 -18.19 0.07
N LEU A 153 -2.28 -17.16 -0.68
CA LEU A 153 -1.10 -17.17 -1.55
C LEU A 153 0.11 -16.58 -0.82
N TRP A 154 -0.11 -15.56 -0.01
CA TRP A 154 0.93 -14.88 0.76
C TRP A 154 0.35 -14.19 2.00
N MET A 155 1.19 -13.96 3.00
CA MET A 155 0.89 -13.17 4.19
C MET A 155 2.10 -12.33 4.56
N ASN A 156 1.90 -11.07 4.93
CA ASN A 156 2.98 -10.29 5.56
C ASN A 156 3.28 -10.80 6.98
N ARG A 157 4.36 -10.30 7.58
CA ARG A 157 4.79 -10.72 8.93
C ARG A 157 3.69 -10.50 9.97
N LEU A 158 3.08 -9.30 9.98
CA LEU A 158 2.00 -8.94 10.91
C LEU A 158 0.80 -9.89 10.81
N ALA A 159 0.38 -10.23 9.58
CA ALA A 159 -0.71 -11.16 9.37
C ALA A 159 -0.40 -12.56 9.91
N ARG A 160 0.81 -13.09 9.68
CA ARG A 160 1.20 -14.42 10.21
C ARG A 160 1.20 -14.47 11.73
N GLU A 161 1.62 -13.39 12.37
CA GLU A 161 1.63 -13.25 13.83
C GLU A 161 0.20 -13.14 14.37
N ARG A 162 -0.60 -12.21 13.84
CA ARG A 162 -1.91 -11.85 14.38
C ARG A 162 -3.05 -12.79 13.99
N ILE A 163 -2.96 -13.48 12.85
CA ILE A 163 -4.00 -14.44 12.44
C ILE A 163 -4.10 -15.64 13.40
N ARG A 164 -3.01 -15.95 14.11
CA ARG A 164 -2.96 -17.01 15.11
C ARG A 164 -3.78 -16.59 16.32
N GLY A 165 -4.92 -17.24 16.52
CA GLY A 165 -5.83 -16.91 17.62
C GLY A 165 -6.74 -15.71 17.35
N HIS A 166 -6.75 -15.16 16.12
CA HIS A 166 -7.65 -14.06 15.79
C HIS A 166 -9.12 -14.45 16.06
N PRO A 167 -9.92 -13.60 16.73
CA PRO A 167 -11.28 -13.93 17.16
C PRO A 167 -12.28 -13.99 15.98
N GLY A 168 -11.99 -13.34 14.87
CA GLY A 168 -12.89 -13.29 13.71
C GLY A 168 -12.46 -14.12 12.49
N LEU A 169 -11.17 -14.44 12.37
CA LEU A 169 -10.57 -15.03 11.17
C LEU A 169 -9.75 -16.25 11.54
N VAL A 170 -9.61 -17.17 10.59
CA VAL A 170 -8.76 -18.36 10.73
C VAL A 170 -8.18 -18.76 9.38
N ALA A 171 -6.91 -19.15 9.38
CA ALA A 171 -6.31 -19.86 8.26
C ALA A 171 -6.54 -21.37 8.48
N ALA A 172 -7.37 -22.00 7.65
CA ALA A 172 -7.73 -23.42 7.76
C ALA A 172 -7.63 -24.10 6.40
N ALA A 173 -6.95 -25.25 6.33
CA ALA A 173 -6.71 -26.00 5.08
C ALA A 173 -6.15 -25.12 3.93
N GLY A 174 -5.23 -24.21 4.26
CA GLY A 174 -4.61 -23.29 3.30
C GLY A 174 -5.51 -22.16 2.79
N ARG A 175 -6.71 -21.98 3.36
CA ARG A 175 -7.66 -20.93 2.99
C ARG A 175 -7.93 -19.99 4.15
N LEU A 176 -8.19 -18.72 3.83
CA LEU A 176 -8.69 -17.74 4.79
C LEU A 176 -10.19 -17.93 4.97
N ARG A 177 -10.65 -17.97 6.22
CA ARG A 177 -12.05 -18.14 6.58
C ARG A 177 -12.43 -17.20 7.70
N ALA A 178 -13.69 -16.75 7.72
CA ALA A 178 -14.25 -16.18 8.95
C ALA A 178 -14.69 -17.31 9.87
N ARG A 179 -14.54 -17.15 11.19
CA ARG A 179 -14.91 -18.20 12.16
C ARG A 179 -16.41 -18.49 12.18
N ARG A 180 -17.22 -17.46 11.93
CA ARG A 180 -18.68 -17.58 11.88
C ARG A 180 -19.13 -17.84 10.45
N ARG A 181 -20.00 -18.85 10.26
CA ARG A 181 -20.46 -19.28 8.93
C ARG A 181 -21.17 -18.18 8.13
N ASP A 182 -21.99 -17.36 8.78
CA ASP A 182 -22.68 -16.24 8.14
C ASP A 182 -21.70 -15.15 7.66
N ARG A 183 -20.65 -14.91 8.44
CA ARG A 183 -19.57 -13.96 8.09
C ARG A 183 -18.63 -14.52 7.03
N ASP A 184 -18.43 -15.83 7.02
CA ASP A 184 -17.59 -16.50 6.03
C ASP A 184 -18.18 -16.43 4.62
N VAL A 185 -19.51 -16.51 4.52
CA VAL A 185 -20.23 -16.26 3.26
C VAL A 185 -19.99 -14.82 2.79
N ALA A 186 -20.07 -13.83 3.69
CA ALA A 186 -19.81 -12.43 3.35
C ALA A 186 -18.36 -12.19 2.93
N LEU A 187 -17.38 -12.84 3.59
CA LEU A 187 -15.97 -12.76 3.21
C LEU A 187 -15.74 -13.32 1.80
N ARG A 188 -16.29 -14.50 1.51
CA ARG A 188 -16.18 -15.11 0.19
C ARG A 188 -16.85 -14.28 -0.90
N GLU A 189 -17.99 -13.67 -0.61
CA GLU A 189 -18.65 -12.78 -1.56
C GLU A 189 -17.82 -11.51 -1.82
N ALA A 190 -17.21 -10.92 -0.78
CA ALA A 190 -16.30 -9.78 -0.95
C ALA A 190 -15.07 -10.13 -1.80
N VAL A 191 -14.47 -11.31 -1.59
CA VAL A 191 -13.38 -11.83 -2.44
C VAL A 191 -13.86 -12.02 -3.88
N ARG A 192 -15.05 -12.62 -4.08
CA ARG A 192 -15.62 -12.83 -5.41
C ARG A 192 -15.84 -11.51 -6.15
N LEU A 193 -16.36 -10.49 -5.47
CA LEU A 193 -16.53 -9.14 -6.04
C LEU A 193 -15.19 -8.50 -6.41
N ALA A 194 -14.17 -8.66 -5.56
CA ALA A 194 -12.82 -8.19 -5.87
C ALA A 194 -12.25 -8.86 -7.13
N PHE A 195 -12.40 -10.17 -7.28
CA PHE A 195 -11.95 -10.87 -8.49
C PHE A 195 -12.74 -10.52 -9.73
N HIS A 196 -14.05 -10.32 -9.61
CA HIS A 196 -14.86 -9.83 -10.71
C HIS A 196 -14.38 -8.46 -11.19
N GLU A 197 -14.06 -7.55 -10.27
CA GLU A 197 -13.51 -6.24 -10.61
C GLU A 197 -12.11 -6.36 -11.23
N LEU A 198 -11.25 -7.23 -10.70
CA LEU A 198 -9.92 -7.51 -11.26
C LEU A 198 -10.01 -8.02 -12.71
N GLN A 199 -10.99 -8.87 -13.01
CA GLN A 199 -11.24 -9.44 -14.35
C GLN A 199 -11.98 -8.49 -15.29
N SER A 200 -12.59 -7.43 -14.78
CA SER A 200 -13.34 -6.47 -15.60
C SER A 200 -12.46 -5.68 -16.57
N HIS A 201 -11.13 -5.72 -16.40
CA HIS A 201 -10.13 -4.90 -17.10
C HIS A 201 -10.43 -3.39 -17.05
N ARG A 202 -11.33 -2.96 -16.16
CA ARG A 202 -11.56 -1.54 -15.90
C ARG A 202 -10.32 -1.00 -15.19
N PRO A 203 -9.77 0.13 -15.66
CA PRO A 203 -8.64 0.74 -14.97
C PRO A 203 -9.05 1.11 -13.54
N LEU A 204 -8.38 0.51 -12.55
CA LEU A 204 -8.56 0.78 -11.11
C LEU A 204 -8.32 2.26 -10.74
N ASN A 205 -7.74 3.05 -11.65
CA ASN A 205 -7.46 4.46 -11.46
C ASN A 205 -8.64 5.37 -11.82
N ILE A 206 -9.71 4.84 -12.43
CA ILE A 206 -10.91 5.61 -12.83
C ILE A 206 -12.04 5.45 -11.79
N ALA A 207 -11.98 4.41 -10.96
CA ALA A 207 -12.88 4.20 -9.82
C ALA A 207 -12.08 4.31 -8.51
N PRO A 208 -12.65 4.82 -7.41
CA PRO A 208 -11.96 4.80 -6.12
C PRO A 208 -11.54 3.35 -5.79
N LYS A 209 -10.30 3.14 -5.28
CA LYS A 209 -9.81 1.82 -4.83
C LYS A 209 -10.92 1.13 -4.02
N GLN A 210 -11.59 0.16 -4.64
CA GLN A 210 -12.72 -0.50 -4.02
C GLN A 210 -12.18 -1.35 -2.87
N ALA A 211 -12.75 -1.12 -1.69
CA ALA A 211 -12.54 -2.02 -0.58
C ALA A 211 -13.90 -2.41 -0.02
N TRP A 212 -14.10 -3.71 0.14
CA TRP A 212 -15.31 -4.31 0.68
C TRP A 212 -15.06 -4.61 2.14
N SER A 213 -15.74 -3.88 3.03
CA SER A 213 -15.74 -4.16 4.46
C SER A 213 -16.54 -5.43 4.74
N VAL A 214 -15.98 -6.30 5.57
CA VAL A 214 -16.62 -7.53 6.03
C VAL A 214 -16.64 -7.51 7.54
N ALA A 215 -17.83 -7.50 8.11
CA ALA A 215 -18.01 -7.67 9.55
C ALA A 215 -17.69 -9.13 9.94
N LEU A 216 -16.86 -9.32 10.94
CA LEU A 216 -16.42 -10.63 11.43
C LEU A 216 -17.13 -11.05 12.73
N GLY A 217 -17.88 -10.14 13.34
CA GLY A 217 -18.56 -10.34 14.62
C GLY A 217 -18.03 -9.38 15.65
N GLU A 218 -17.97 -9.82 16.89
CA GLU A 218 -17.42 -9.10 18.04
C GLU A 218 -16.42 -10.00 18.76
N ASP A 219 -15.44 -9.42 19.43
CA ASP A 219 -14.53 -10.16 20.31
C ASP A 219 -15.16 -10.47 21.68
N ALA A 220 -14.37 -11.05 22.59
CA ALA A 220 -14.85 -11.40 23.94
C ALA A 220 -15.26 -10.17 24.78
N ALA A 221 -14.77 -8.98 24.43
CA ALA A 221 -15.11 -7.72 25.07
C ALA A 221 -16.29 -7.00 24.37
N GLY A 222 -16.89 -7.61 23.34
CA GLY A 222 -17.97 -7.02 22.56
C GLY A 222 -17.50 -6.00 21.51
N ILE A 223 -16.19 -5.94 21.24
CA ILE A 223 -15.62 -4.99 20.28
C ILE A 223 -15.87 -5.52 18.86
N PRO A 224 -16.51 -4.73 17.98
CA PRO A 224 -16.76 -5.14 16.61
C PRO A 224 -15.48 -5.41 15.80
N LEU A 225 -15.42 -6.57 15.15
CA LEU A 225 -14.29 -7.02 14.34
C LEU A 225 -14.58 -6.88 12.85
N TYR A 226 -13.57 -6.45 12.09
CA TYR A 226 -13.67 -6.24 10.65
C TYR A 226 -12.42 -6.65 9.90
N CYS A 227 -12.62 -7.02 8.64
CA CYS A 227 -11.57 -7.00 7.64
C CYS A 227 -12.05 -6.26 6.39
N TRP A 228 -11.11 -5.86 5.54
CA TRP A 228 -11.38 -5.28 4.24
C TRP A 228 -10.75 -6.15 3.17
N VAL A 229 -11.55 -6.54 2.19
CA VAL A 229 -11.03 -7.05 0.92
C VAL A 229 -10.74 -5.85 0.03
N LEU A 230 -9.54 -5.74 -0.52
CA LEU A 230 -9.12 -4.62 -1.36
C LEU A 230 -8.30 -5.11 -2.55
N LEU A 231 -8.31 -4.31 -3.62
CA LEU A 231 -7.48 -4.55 -4.79
C LEU A 231 -6.26 -3.62 -4.76
N GLU A 232 -5.09 -4.21 -4.86
CA GLU A 232 -3.82 -3.48 -4.95
C GLU A 232 -2.81 -4.29 -5.75
N ASP A 233 -2.06 -3.64 -6.64
CA ASP A 233 -1.05 -4.27 -7.51
C ASP A 233 -1.54 -5.50 -8.30
N GLY A 234 -2.80 -5.48 -8.75
CA GLY A 234 -3.40 -6.59 -9.47
C GLY A 234 -3.69 -7.82 -8.60
N LYS A 235 -3.71 -7.66 -7.26
CA LYS A 235 -3.95 -8.73 -6.29
C LYS A 235 -5.20 -8.44 -5.47
N ALA A 236 -5.85 -9.51 -5.02
CA ALA A 236 -6.86 -9.43 -3.97
C ALA A 236 -6.18 -9.60 -2.60
N LEU A 237 -6.29 -8.58 -1.77
CA LEU A 237 -5.72 -8.54 -0.44
C LEU A 237 -6.82 -8.47 0.60
N VAL A 238 -6.61 -9.12 1.74
CA VAL A 238 -7.44 -8.99 2.93
C VAL A 238 -6.65 -8.30 4.02
N SER A 239 -7.07 -7.09 4.36
CA SER A 239 -6.57 -6.29 5.48
C SER A 239 -7.39 -6.52 6.74
N PHE A 240 -6.74 -6.68 7.89
CA PHE A 240 -7.38 -6.75 9.20
C PHE A 240 -6.49 -6.10 10.28
N ASP A 241 -7.07 -5.77 11.43
CA ASP A 241 -6.40 -5.00 12.51
C ASP A 241 -5.72 -3.72 11.98
N ASP A 242 -6.39 -3.06 11.05
CA ASP A 242 -5.89 -1.90 10.30
C ASP A 242 -6.43 -0.59 10.88
N ALA A 243 -5.78 -0.13 11.95
CA ALA A 243 -6.17 1.10 12.65
C ALA A 243 -6.10 2.33 11.75
N GLU A 244 -5.19 2.37 10.77
CA GLU A 244 -5.09 3.49 9.83
C GLU A 244 -6.27 3.53 8.88
N THR A 245 -6.67 2.37 8.34
CA THR A 245 -7.91 2.25 7.56
C THR A 245 -9.12 2.63 8.38
N VAL A 246 -9.22 2.21 9.65
CA VAL A 246 -10.30 2.65 10.55
C VAL A 246 -10.36 4.17 10.65
N VAL A 247 -9.23 4.83 10.95
CA VAL A 247 -9.16 6.29 11.07
C VAL A 247 -9.57 6.98 9.76
N ARG A 248 -9.06 6.51 8.62
CA ARG A 248 -9.40 7.06 7.30
C ARG A 248 -10.89 6.93 7.00
N ARG A 249 -11.50 5.77 7.30
CA ARG A 249 -12.92 5.51 7.06
C ARG A 249 -13.81 6.38 7.96
N ILE A 250 -13.43 6.58 9.22
CA ILE A 250 -14.14 7.52 10.12
C ILE A 250 -14.05 8.96 9.59
N ALA A 251 -12.88 9.37 9.07
CA ALA A 251 -12.72 10.69 8.46
C ALA A 251 -13.60 10.86 7.21
N SER A 252 -13.67 9.85 6.33
CA SER A 252 -14.60 9.84 5.19
C SER A 252 -16.06 9.87 5.63
N ALA A 253 -16.42 9.06 6.64
CA ALA A 253 -17.77 9.03 7.20
C ALA A 253 -18.19 10.37 7.80
N ARG A 254 -17.24 11.14 8.38
CA ARG A 254 -17.49 12.51 8.84
C ARG A 254 -18.01 13.39 7.70
N GLU A 255 -17.39 13.30 6.54
CA GLU A 255 -17.77 14.09 5.36
C GLU A 255 -19.10 13.61 4.77
N VAL A 256 -19.27 12.29 4.62
CA VAL A 256 -20.48 11.68 4.04
C VAL A 256 -21.73 11.92 4.90
N PHE A 257 -21.63 11.75 6.23
CA PHE A 257 -22.75 11.87 7.15
C PHE A 257 -22.84 13.24 7.85
N GLY A 258 -21.93 14.17 7.52
CA GLY A 258 -21.88 15.51 8.13
C GLY A 258 -21.69 15.48 9.65
N LEU A 259 -20.80 14.61 10.16
CA LEU A 259 -20.53 14.50 11.61
C LEU A 259 -19.73 15.70 12.11
N SER A 260 -20.05 16.21 13.30
CA SER A 260 -19.28 17.28 13.94
C SER A 260 -17.95 16.75 14.50
N PRO A 261 -16.98 17.61 14.85
CA PRO A 261 -15.73 17.17 15.49
C PRO A 261 -15.97 16.40 16.79
N ALA A 262 -16.94 16.81 17.61
CA ALA A 262 -17.30 16.09 18.83
C ALA A 262 -17.90 14.71 18.54
N GLN A 263 -18.81 14.63 17.55
CA GLN A 263 -19.40 13.36 17.12
C GLN A 263 -18.35 12.41 16.54
N THR A 264 -17.36 12.93 15.81
CA THR A 264 -16.26 12.15 15.24
C THR A 264 -15.38 11.55 16.35
N ARG A 265 -15.08 12.34 17.41
CA ARG A 265 -14.33 11.84 18.57
C ARG A 265 -15.09 10.71 19.28
N LEU A 266 -16.38 10.88 19.54
CA LEU A 266 -17.21 9.83 20.14
C LEU A 266 -17.27 8.59 19.23
N ALA A 267 -17.52 8.77 17.93
CA ALA A 267 -17.57 7.68 16.96
C ALA A 267 -16.28 6.85 16.94
N ARG A 268 -15.12 7.49 17.08
CA ARG A 268 -13.83 6.79 17.18
C ARG A 268 -13.75 5.91 18.43
N LEU A 269 -14.09 6.44 19.61
CA LEU A 269 -14.09 5.65 20.84
C LEU A 269 -15.03 4.45 20.78
N ILE A 270 -16.20 4.64 20.17
CA ILE A 270 -17.18 3.58 19.93
C ILE A 270 -16.64 2.49 18.99
N VAL A 271 -15.92 2.87 17.93
CA VAL A 271 -15.25 1.92 17.01
C VAL A 271 -14.12 1.19 17.71
N ASP A 272 -13.37 1.89 18.57
CA ASP A 272 -12.31 1.33 19.41
C ASP A 272 -12.86 0.46 20.57
N GLY A 273 -14.19 0.26 20.65
CA GLY A 273 -14.82 -0.65 21.61
C GLY A 273 -15.10 -0.05 23.00
N HIS A 274 -14.93 1.25 23.19
CA HIS A 274 -15.21 1.89 24.49
C HIS A 274 -16.72 1.98 24.72
N ASP A 275 -17.15 1.72 25.95
CA ASP A 275 -18.50 2.04 26.39
C ASP A 275 -18.66 3.55 26.65
N LEU A 276 -19.91 3.98 26.90
CA LEU A 276 -20.20 5.40 27.13
C LEU A 276 -19.62 5.94 28.45
N ALA A 277 -19.33 5.08 29.43
CA ALA A 277 -18.74 5.49 30.70
C ALA A 277 -17.25 5.80 30.51
N ALA A 278 -16.50 4.86 29.93
CA ALA A 278 -15.10 5.06 29.58
C ALA A 278 -14.92 6.23 28.60
N ALA A 279 -15.81 6.38 27.62
CA ALA A 279 -15.79 7.51 26.71
C ALA A 279 -16.09 8.85 27.40
N SER A 280 -16.95 8.86 28.43
CA SER A 280 -17.27 10.04 29.24
C SER A 280 -16.03 10.52 29.99
N ASP A 281 -15.32 9.58 30.63
CA ASP A 281 -14.10 9.87 31.37
C ASP A 281 -12.99 10.41 30.45
N GLN A 282 -12.83 9.82 29.27
CA GLN A 282 -11.80 10.25 28.32
C GLN A 282 -12.10 11.59 27.63
N LEU A 283 -13.38 11.88 27.38
CA LEU A 283 -13.79 13.13 26.72
C LEU A 283 -14.08 14.28 27.71
N GLY A 284 -14.08 14.01 29.01
CA GLY A 284 -14.34 15.00 30.06
C GLY A 284 -15.76 15.57 30.02
N VAL A 285 -16.75 14.78 29.59
CA VAL A 285 -18.16 15.19 29.46
C VAL A 285 -19.09 14.12 30.01
N SER A 286 -20.26 14.50 30.51
CA SER A 286 -21.18 13.53 31.14
C SER A 286 -21.66 12.43 30.18
N VAL A 287 -21.92 11.24 30.72
CA VAL A 287 -22.55 10.12 30.00
C VAL A 287 -23.87 10.53 29.32
N ASN A 288 -24.66 11.41 29.95
CA ASN A 288 -25.91 11.92 29.36
C ASN A 288 -25.66 12.78 28.11
N THR A 289 -24.60 13.59 28.13
CA THR A 289 -24.14 14.35 26.97
C THR A 289 -23.73 13.40 25.84
N LEU A 290 -22.97 12.34 26.15
CA LEU A 290 -22.56 11.36 25.14
C LEU A 290 -23.75 10.56 24.59
N ARG A 291 -24.72 10.18 25.42
CA ARG A 291 -25.96 9.52 24.97
C ARG A 291 -26.72 10.40 23.97
N THR A 292 -26.81 11.70 24.25
CA THR A 292 -27.42 12.68 23.34
C THR A 292 -26.63 12.81 22.04
N GLN A 293 -25.30 12.86 22.11
CA GLN A 293 -24.45 12.91 20.92
C GLN A 293 -24.57 11.63 20.08
N LEU A 294 -24.60 10.45 20.71
CA LEU A 294 -24.77 9.16 20.06
C LEU A 294 -26.11 9.07 19.35
N GLN A 295 -27.20 9.53 19.98
CA GLN A 295 -28.51 9.58 19.32
C GLN A 295 -28.47 10.45 18.06
N ARG A 296 -27.86 11.63 18.12
CA ARG A 296 -27.69 12.49 16.94
C ARG A 296 -26.83 11.85 15.85
N ILE A 297 -25.88 10.98 16.23
CA ILE A 297 -25.10 10.21 15.24
C ILE A 297 -25.99 9.17 14.57
N PHE A 298 -26.82 8.45 15.33
CA PHE A 298 -27.81 7.52 14.77
C PHE A 298 -28.75 8.22 13.81
N ASP A 299 -29.25 9.40 14.15
CA ASP A 299 -30.14 10.17 13.28
C ASP A 299 -29.45 10.58 11.97
N LYS A 300 -28.17 11.01 12.03
CA LYS A 300 -27.38 11.39 10.84
C LYS A 300 -26.96 10.22 9.96
N THR A 301 -26.73 9.05 10.56
CA THR A 301 -26.26 7.86 9.85
C THR A 301 -27.40 6.93 9.42
N GLY A 302 -28.62 7.16 9.92
CA GLY A 302 -29.80 6.35 9.63
C GLY A 302 -29.80 4.96 10.30
N VAL A 303 -28.86 4.69 11.20
CA VAL A 303 -28.72 3.40 11.88
C VAL A 303 -29.34 3.44 13.27
N ARG A 304 -29.68 2.26 13.82
CA ARG A 304 -30.37 2.14 15.13
C ARG A 304 -29.62 1.33 16.18
N SER A 305 -28.37 0.95 15.92
CA SER A 305 -27.53 0.22 16.88
C SER A 305 -26.07 0.62 16.74
N GLN A 306 -25.32 0.47 17.83
CA GLN A 306 -23.87 0.73 17.86
C GLN A 306 -23.14 -0.16 16.83
N ALA A 307 -23.47 -1.45 16.75
CA ALA A 307 -22.90 -2.35 15.76
C ALA A 307 -23.23 -1.90 14.31
N ALA A 308 -24.44 -1.40 14.05
CA ALA A 308 -24.79 -0.86 12.73
C ALA A 308 -24.08 0.46 12.42
N LEU A 309 -23.88 1.31 13.43
CA LEU A 309 -23.09 2.53 13.30
C LEU A 309 -21.64 2.23 12.94
N VAL A 310 -20.98 1.35 13.68
CA VAL A 310 -19.59 0.96 13.39
C VAL A 310 -19.48 0.41 11.96
N ARG A 311 -20.42 -0.43 11.52
CA ARG A 311 -20.48 -0.88 10.11
C ARG A 311 -20.58 0.27 9.13
N ALA A 312 -21.49 1.22 9.35
CA ALA A 312 -21.69 2.35 8.45
C ALA A 312 -20.44 3.24 8.36
N LEU A 313 -19.78 3.50 9.49
CA LEU A 313 -18.55 4.30 9.55
C LEU A 313 -17.40 3.62 8.82
N LEU A 314 -17.22 2.31 9.03
CA LEU A 314 -16.10 1.54 8.46
C LEU A 314 -16.29 1.13 6.99
N SER A 315 -17.52 1.25 6.48
CA SER A 315 -17.86 1.00 5.08
C SER A 315 -17.87 2.27 4.23
N ALA A 316 -17.83 3.45 4.86
CA ALA A 316 -17.84 4.72 4.15
C ALA A 316 -16.58 4.87 3.27
N GLY A 317 -16.75 5.00 1.96
CA GLY A 317 -15.68 5.44 1.05
C GLY A 317 -15.57 6.94 1.04
N ALA A 318 -14.36 7.48 0.86
CA ALA A 318 -14.23 8.89 0.49
C ALA A 318 -14.96 9.08 -0.85
N PRO A 319 -15.80 10.13 -1.00
CA PRO A 319 -16.28 10.49 -2.33
C PRO A 319 -15.08 10.75 -3.23
N SER A 320 -15.07 10.14 -4.41
CA SER A 320 -14.08 10.48 -5.44
C SER A 320 -14.24 11.96 -5.77
N LYS A 321 -13.17 12.75 -5.58
CA LYS A 321 -13.07 14.07 -6.21
C LYS A 321 -12.91 13.91 -7.71
#